data_AF-A0A1Y1LSV9-F1
#
_entry.id   AF-A0A1Y1LSV9-F1
#
_cell.length_a   1.000
_cell.length_b   1.000
_cell.length_c   1.000
_cell.angle_alpha   90.00
_cell.angle_beta   90.00
_cell.angle_gamma   90.00
#
_symmetry.space_group_name_H-M   'P 1'
#
loop_
_entity.id
_entity.type
_entity.pdbx_description
1 polymer ?
#
loop_
_entity_poly.entity_id
_entity_poly.type
_entity_poly.pdbx_seq_one_letter_code
_entity_poly.pdbx_strand_id
1 'polypeptide(L)'
;QKLWYSILEAQTETGNPFMLYKDACNKKSNQKNLGTIRSSNLCTEIVEYSAPDEVAVCNLASLALPAFVDYDEGRYDFKKLHEVTQVVVRNLNKIIDVNYYPVQEARNSNMRHRPIGVGVQGLADAFLALRMPFESPEARELNKQIFETIY
;
A
#
# COMPACT_ATOMS: atom_id res chain seq x y z
N GLN A 1 21.57 25.46 0.50
CA GLN A 1 21.61 24.01 0.25
C GLN A 1 22.22 23.17 1.40
N LYS A 2 22.72 23.77 2.50
CA LYS A 2 23.37 23.04 3.61
C LYS A 2 22.56 21.84 4.14
N LEU A 3 21.29 22.05 4.48
CA LEU A 3 20.40 20.98 4.98
C LEU A 3 20.26 19.83 3.98
N TRP A 4 20.08 20.15 2.70
CA TRP A 4 19.92 19.14 1.64
C TRP A 4 21.14 18.25 1.53
N TYR A 5 22.34 18.83 1.60
CA TYR A 5 23.58 18.07 1.57
C TYR A 5 23.69 17.09 2.74
N SER A 6 23.41 17.56 3.97
CA SER A 6 23.43 16.69 5.16
C SER A 6 22.40 15.55 5.10
N ILE A 7 21.24 15.75 4.47
CA ILE A 7 20.26 14.69 4.24
C ILE A 7 20.84 13.62 3.28
N LEU A 8 21.43 14.06 2.16
CA LEU A 8 22.02 13.14 1.19
C LEU A 8 23.23 12.38 1.74
N GLU A 9 24.05 13.04 2.56
CA GLU A 9 25.19 12.43 3.26
C GLU A 9 24.70 11.29 4.17
N ALA A 10 23.74 11.57 5.05
CA ALA A 10 23.15 10.54 5.92
C ALA A 10 22.51 9.39 5.12
N GLN A 11 21.80 9.68 4.02
CA GLN A 11 21.18 8.67 3.17
C GLN A 11 22.22 7.78 2.50
N THR A 12 23.34 8.36 2.08
CA THR A 12 24.44 7.63 1.46
C THR A 12 25.09 6.67 2.45
N GLU A 13 25.28 7.11 3.70
CA GLU A 13 25.95 6.31 4.73
C GLU A 13 25.06 5.26 5.39
N THR A 14 23.77 5.56 5.57
CA THR A 14 22.88 4.77 6.44
C THR A 14 21.60 4.28 5.77
N GLY A 15 21.33 4.72 4.54
CA GLY A 15 20.04 4.52 3.87
C GLY A 15 18.89 5.37 4.44
N ASN A 16 19.16 6.24 5.44
CA ASN A 16 18.17 7.05 6.14
C ASN A 16 18.56 8.55 6.10
N PRO A 17 17.61 9.49 6.23
CA PRO A 17 16.18 9.29 6.52
C PRO A 17 15.35 8.96 5.27
N PHE A 18 14.17 8.36 5.50
CA PHE A 18 13.14 8.25 4.46
C PHE A 18 12.61 9.62 4.04
N MET A 19 12.11 9.69 2.81
CA MET A 19 11.57 10.92 2.21
C MET A 19 10.09 10.74 1.90
N LEU A 20 9.24 11.52 2.56
CA LEU A 20 7.81 11.61 2.27
C LEU A 20 7.39 13.07 2.06
N TYR A 21 6.50 13.28 1.10
CA TYR A 21 6.04 14.61 0.72
C TYR A 21 4.67 14.92 1.35
N LYS A 22 4.70 15.67 2.45
CA LYS A 22 3.51 16.03 3.26
C LYS A 22 2.36 16.59 2.44
N ASP A 23 2.64 17.49 1.51
CA ASP A 23 1.58 18.16 0.73
C ASP A 23 0.87 17.19 -0.21
N ALA A 24 1.63 16.29 -0.84
CA ALA A 24 1.06 15.25 -1.70
C ALA A 24 0.20 14.26 -0.90
N CYS A 25 0.65 13.88 0.30
CA CYS A 25 -0.08 13.02 1.23
C CYS A 25 -1.44 13.64 1.59
N ASN A 26 -1.44 14.90 2.05
CA ASN A 26 -2.65 15.57 2.52
C ASN A 26 -3.60 15.94 1.37
N LYS A 27 -3.09 16.35 0.20
CA LYS A 27 -3.94 16.74 -0.94
C LYS A 27 -4.72 15.57 -1.53
N LYS A 28 -4.13 14.37 -1.52
CA LYS A 28 -4.67 13.18 -2.20
C LYS A 28 -5.36 12.16 -1.27
N SER A 29 -5.25 12.31 0.05
CA SER A 29 -5.86 11.37 0.98
C SER A 29 -7.39 11.46 1.00
N ASN A 30 -8.08 10.32 1.04
CA ASN A 30 -9.52 10.27 1.28
C ASN A 30 -9.89 10.68 2.72
N GLN A 31 -8.92 10.69 3.64
CA GLN A 31 -9.08 11.13 5.03
C GLN A 31 -8.80 12.63 5.24
N LYS A 32 -8.63 13.43 4.17
CA LYS A 32 -8.31 14.86 4.28
C LYS A 32 -9.34 15.68 5.08
N ASN A 33 -10.57 15.17 5.21
CA ASN A 33 -11.65 15.75 6.00
C ASN A 33 -11.44 15.61 7.52
N LEU A 34 -10.57 14.71 7.98
CA LEU A 34 -10.28 14.48 9.39
C LEU A 34 -9.28 15.50 9.97
N GLY A 35 -8.48 16.11 9.09
CA GLY A 35 -7.47 17.12 9.42
C GLY A 35 -6.15 16.86 8.71
N THR A 36 -5.07 17.46 9.21
CA THR A 36 -3.74 17.29 8.63
C THR A 36 -3.10 15.98 9.08
N ILE A 37 -2.76 15.12 8.12
CA ILE A 37 -1.91 13.93 8.32
C ILE A 37 -0.48 14.39 8.57
N ARG A 38 0.10 13.94 9.68
CA ARG A 38 1.37 14.44 10.23
C ARG A 38 2.56 13.51 10.03
N SER A 39 2.32 12.26 9.67
CA SER A 39 3.33 11.21 9.58
C SER A 39 2.85 10.08 8.66
N SER A 40 3.74 9.12 8.42
CA SER A 40 3.43 7.80 7.88
C SER A 40 3.81 6.73 8.92
N ASN A 41 3.86 5.46 8.54
CA ASN A 41 4.34 4.36 9.36
C ASN A 41 5.83 4.06 9.12
N LEU A 42 6.30 2.96 9.71
CA LEU A 42 7.68 2.47 9.60
C LEU A 42 8.13 2.21 8.16
N CYS A 43 7.25 1.67 7.32
CA CYS A 43 7.59 1.25 5.95
C CYS A 43 7.14 2.26 4.89
N THR A 44 6.63 3.43 5.29
CA THR A 44 6.29 4.59 4.45
C THR A 44 5.12 4.43 3.47
N GLU A 45 4.35 3.36 3.59
CA GLU A 45 3.20 3.05 2.73
C GLU A 45 1.87 3.53 3.30
N ILE A 46 1.76 3.67 4.63
CA ILE A 46 0.51 4.06 5.30
C ILE A 46 0.47 5.54 5.57
N VAL A 47 -0.59 6.19 5.09
CA VAL A 47 -0.79 7.64 5.20
C VAL A 47 -2.18 7.88 5.77
N GLU A 48 -2.28 7.79 7.08
CA GLU A 48 -3.54 7.86 7.83
C GLU A 48 -3.50 8.99 8.87
N TYR A 49 -4.67 9.54 9.17
CA TYR A 49 -4.85 10.57 10.18
C TYR A 49 -4.58 10.02 11.59
N SER A 50 -3.90 10.82 12.42
CA SER A 50 -3.68 10.53 13.83
C SER A 50 -3.77 11.80 14.68
N ALA A 51 -4.20 11.62 15.93
CA ALA A 51 -4.42 12.66 16.92
C ALA A 51 -4.12 12.12 18.33
N PRO A 52 -4.07 12.95 19.38
CA PRO A 52 -3.79 12.47 20.75
C PRO A 52 -4.73 11.36 21.25
N ASP A 53 -5.97 11.31 20.75
CA ASP A 53 -7.01 10.32 21.07
C ASP A 53 -7.20 9.24 19.98
N GLU A 54 -6.41 9.29 18.91
CA GLU A 54 -6.50 8.40 17.75
C GLU A 54 -5.11 7.94 17.27
N VAL A 55 -4.83 6.67 17.48
CA VAL A 55 -3.66 5.99 16.90
C VAL A 55 -4.12 5.23 15.66
N ALA A 56 -3.64 5.64 14.49
CA ALA A 56 -3.95 4.97 13.23
C ALA A 56 -3.48 3.50 13.24
N VAL A 57 -4.28 2.60 12.68
CA VAL A 57 -4.01 1.15 12.64
C VAL A 57 -4.18 0.66 11.22
N CYS A 58 -3.16 -0.04 10.73
CA CYS A 58 -3.23 -0.64 9.40
C CYS A 58 -3.48 -2.16 9.47
N ASN A 59 -4.42 -2.64 8.67
CA ASN A 59 -4.69 -4.06 8.47
C ASN A 59 -4.24 -4.43 7.05
N LEU A 60 -3.21 -5.28 6.93
CA LEU A 60 -2.50 -5.54 5.69
C LEU A 60 -2.72 -6.97 5.17
N ALA A 61 -2.86 -7.10 3.86
CA ALA A 61 -2.76 -8.38 3.15
C ALA A 61 -2.14 -8.17 1.77
N SER A 62 -1.50 -9.21 1.21
CA SER A 62 -0.84 -9.13 -0.10
C SER A 62 -1.38 -10.17 -1.08
N LEU A 63 -1.69 -9.72 -2.30
CA LEU A 63 -2.07 -10.60 -3.41
C LEU A 63 -0.81 -11.14 -4.10
N ALA A 64 -0.73 -12.47 -4.27
CA ALA A 64 0.36 -13.13 -4.98
C ALA A 64 0.12 -13.03 -6.50
N LEU A 65 0.69 -12.02 -7.15
CA LEU A 65 0.44 -11.69 -8.55
C LEU A 65 0.71 -12.84 -9.56
N PRO A 66 1.70 -13.74 -9.36
CA PRO A 66 1.94 -14.86 -10.27
C PRO A 66 0.79 -15.88 -10.32
N ALA A 67 -0.06 -15.95 -9.29
CA ALA A 67 -1.17 -16.90 -9.24
C ALA A 67 -2.30 -16.59 -10.25
N PHE A 68 -2.23 -15.43 -10.89
CA PHE A 68 -3.15 -14.97 -11.93
C PHE A 68 -2.52 -15.02 -13.32
N VAL A 69 -1.29 -15.55 -13.46
CA VAL A 69 -0.69 -15.81 -14.77
C VAL A 69 -1.16 -17.17 -15.26
N ASP A 70 -1.72 -17.20 -16.47
CA ASP A 70 -1.90 -18.42 -17.24
C ASP A 70 -0.59 -18.73 -17.97
N TYR A 71 0.11 -19.78 -17.53
CA TYR A 71 1.41 -20.17 -18.07
C TYR A 71 1.32 -20.84 -19.45
N ASP A 72 0.17 -21.41 -19.80
CA ASP A 72 -0.04 -22.10 -21.07
C ASP A 72 -0.36 -21.08 -22.17
N GLU A 73 -1.18 -20.07 -21.85
CA GLU A 73 -1.58 -19.02 -22.80
C GLU A 73 -0.70 -17.76 -22.76
N GLY A 74 0.12 -17.60 -21.72
CA GLY A 74 0.92 -16.40 -21.50
C GLY A 74 0.07 -15.14 -21.25
N ARG A 75 -1.07 -15.30 -20.56
CA ARG A 75 -2.05 -14.24 -20.30
C ARG A 75 -2.21 -13.97 -18.81
N TYR A 76 -2.72 -12.79 -18.47
CA TYR A 76 -3.00 -12.39 -17.09
C TYR A 76 -4.51 -12.39 -16.84
N ASP A 77 -4.96 -13.13 -15.83
CA ASP A 77 -6.37 -13.28 -15.47
C ASP A 77 -6.83 -12.17 -14.51
N PHE A 78 -7.22 -11.04 -15.09
CA PHE A 78 -7.76 -9.90 -14.34
C PHE A 78 -9.11 -10.20 -13.68
N LYS A 79 -9.92 -11.11 -14.21
CA LYS A 79 -11.21 -11.45 -13.61
C LYS A 79 -11.00 -12.14 -12.26
N LYS A 80 -10.12 -13.14 -12.24
CA LYS A 80 -9.73 -13.84 -11.01
C LYS A 80 -9.02 -12.92 -10.02
N LEU A 81 -8.15 -12.01 -10.50
CA LEU A 81 -7.54 -10.98 -9.63
C LEU A 81 -8.62 -10.13 -8.94
N HIS A 82 -9.62 -9.65 -9.70
CA HIS A 82 -10.70 -8.84 -9.15
C HIS A 82 -11.53 -9.61 -8.11
N GLU A 83 -11.92 -10.85 -8.41
CA GLU A 83 -12.67 -11.71 -7.49
C GLU A 83 -11.93 -11.97 -6.17
N VAL A 84 -10.64 -12.32 -6.25
CA VAL A 84 -9.82 -12.57 -5.05
C VAL A 84 -9.60 -11.28 -4.26
N THR A 85 -9.43 -10.14 -4.94
CA THR A 85 -9.31 -8.84 -4.27
C THR A 85 -10.54 -8.52 -3.42
N GLN A 86 -11.76 -8.75 -3.95
CA GLN A 86 -12.99 -8.56 -3.18
C GLN A 86 -13.04 -9.44 -1.92
N VAL A 87 -12.54 -10.68 -1.99
CA VAL A 87 -12.44 -11.56 -0.83
C VAL A 87 -11.46 -11.00 0.20
N VAL A 88 -10.28 -10.54 -0.23
CA VAL A 88 -9.27 -9.93 0.65
C VAL A 88 -9.82 -8.69 1.35
N VAL A 89 -10.50 -7.80 0.63
CA VAL A 89 -11.15 -6.60 1.20
C VAL A 89 -12.15 -6.97 2.30
N ARG A 90 -13.02 -7.97 2.05
CA ARG A 90 -13.97 -8.47 3.06
C ARG A 90 -13.26 -9.06 4.27
N ASN A 91 -12.15 -9.77 4.06
CA ASN A 91 -11.36 -10.34 5.16
C ASN A 91 -10.70 -9.26 6.01
N LEU A 92 -10.05 -8.27 5.39
CA LEU A 92 -9.44 -7.15 6.10
C LEU A 92 -10.48 -6.34 6.88
N ASN A 93 -11.67 -6.11 6.31
CA ASN A 93 -12.73 -5.43 7.05
C ASN A 93 -13.21 -6.24 8.27
N LYS A 94 -13.26 -7.57 8.20
CA LYS A 94 -13.58 -8.42 9.36
C LYS A 94 -12.50 -8.35 10.44
N ILE A 95 -11.22 -8.28 10.03
CA ILE A 95 -10.09 -8.18 10.98
C ILE A 95 -10.27 -6.96 11.88
N ILE A 96 -10.74 -5.82 11.36
CA ILE A 96 -11.02 -4.62 12.16
C ILE A 96 -11.93 -4.94 13.36
N ASP A 97 -12.95 -5.77 13.18
CA ASP A 97 -13.92 -6.05 14.25
C ASP A 97 -13.41 -7.08 15.28
N VAL A 98 -12.59 -8.04 14.84
CA VAL A 98 -12.10 -9.14 15.69
C VAL A 98 -10.72 -8.89 16.28
N ASN A 99 -10.02 -7.82 15.85
CA ASN A 99 -8.66 -7.54 16.29
C ASN A 99 -8.61 -7.25 17.80
N TYR A 100 -7.51 -7.66 18.43
CA TYR A 100 -7.16 -7.23 19.77
C TYR A 100 -6.41 -5.90 19.69
N TYR A 101 -7.03 -4.83 20.18
CA TYR A 101 -6.41 -3.51 20.20
C TYR A 101 -5.63 -3.30 21.50
N PRO A 102 -4.30 -3.05 21.44
CA PRO A 102 -3.47 -2.93 22.63
C PRO A 102 -3.73 -1.63 23.41
N VAL A 103 -4.27 -0.60 22.76
CA VAL A 103 -4.61 0.70 23.36
C VAL A 103 -5.96 1.19 22.83
N GLN A 104 -6.67 2.01 23.62
CA GLN A 104 -8.03 2.43 23.29
C GLN A 104 -8.08 3.37 22.09
N GLU A 105 -7.08 4.22 21.92
CA GLU A 105 -6.89 5.16 20.82
C GLU A 105 -6.80 4.44 19.48
N ALA A 106 -6.18 3.26 19.46
CA ALA A 106 -6.09 2.39 18.29
C ALA A 106 -7.46 1.82 17.90
N ARG A 107 -8.23 1.37 18.90
CA ARG A 107 -9.62 0.92 18.68
C ARG A 107 -10.50 2.07 18.20
N ASN A 108 -10.37 3.25 18.79
CA ASN A 108 -11.15 4.43 18.43
C ASN A 108 -10.94 4.81 16.97
N SER A 109 -9.68 4.93 16.54
CA SER A 109 -9.35 5.29 15.15
C SER A 109 -9.87 4.23 14.17
N ASN A 110 -9.54 2.95 14.40
CA ASN A 110 -9.86 1.91 13.43
C ASN A 110 -11.38 1.65 13.33
N MET A 111 -12.13 1.75 14.43
CA MET A 111 -13.59 1.59 14.40
C MET A 111 -14.32 2.77 13.72
N ARG A 112 -13.73 3.98 13.75
CA ARG A 112 -14.32 5.18 13.12
C ARG A 112 -14.05 5.25 11.63
N HIS A 113 -12.80 4.95 11.21
CA HIS A 113 -12.35 5.23 9.84
C HIS A 113 -12.15 3.98 9.00
N ARG A 114 -12.05 2.82 9.64
CA ARG A 114 -11.93 1.48 9.05
C ARG A 114 -10.94 1.37 7.87
N PRO A 115 -9.72 1.91 7.97
CA PRO A 115 -8.73 1.77 6.90
C PRO A 115 -8.26 0.32 6.74
N ILE A 116 -7.95 -0.03 5.49
CA ILE A 116 -7.35 -1.32 5.11
C ILE A 116 -6.24 -1.08 4.09
N GLY A 117 -5.22 -1.94 4.06
CA GLY A 117 -4.17 -1.91 3.06
C GLY A 117 -4.10 -3.22 2.28
N VAL A 118 -4.37 -3.14 0.99
CA VAL A 118 -4.19 -4.26 0.05
C VAL A 118 -2.90 -4.02 -0.73
N GLY A 119 -1.91 -4.85 -0.47
CA GLY A 119 -0.63 -4.85 -1.19
C GLY A 119 -0.53 -5.98 -2.20
N VAL A 120 0.65 -6.10 -2.81
CA VAL A 120 0.97 -7.15 -3.78
C VAL A 120 2.35 -7.73 -3.50
N GLN A 121 2.58 -8.94 -4.00
CA GLN A 121 3.89 -9.59 -4.01
C GLN A 121 4.09 -10.34 -5.33
N GLY A 122 5.35 -10.56 -5.71
CA GLY A 122 5.69 -11.32 -6.92
C GLY A 122 5.43 -10.58 -8.24
N LEU A 123 5.50 -9.24 -8.25
CA LEU A 123 5.36 -8.47 -9.50
C LEU A 123 6.46 -8.82 -10.52
N ALA A 124 7.71 -8.93 -10.05
CA ALA A 124 8.83 -9.34 -10.88
C ALA A 124 8.63 -10.76 -11.44
N ASP A 125 8.18 -11.70 -10.61
CA ASP A 125 7.88 -13.08 -11.02
C ASP A 125 6.77 -13.15 -12.07
N ALA A 126 5.72 -12.32 -11.94
CA ALA A 126 4.66 -12.22 -12.94
C ALA A 126 5.19 -11.70 -14.28
N PHE A 127 6.05 -10.67 -14.27
CA PHE A 127 6.71 -10.18 -15.48
C PHE A 127 7.64 -11.22 -16.10
N LEU A 128 8.41 -11.94 -15.28
CA LEU A 128 9.28 -13.03 -15.75
C LEU A 128 8.47 -14.16 -16.41
N ALA A 129 7.35 -14.56 -15.81
CA ALA A 129 6.46 -15.57 -16.35
C ALA A 129 5.89 -15.17 -17.72
N LEU A 130 5.54 -13.89 -17.87
CA LEU A 130 5.01 -13.31 -19.11
C LEU A 130 6.10 -12.87 -20.10
N ARG A 131 7.38 -13.12 -19.80
CA ARG A 131 8.54 -12.72 -20.62
C ARG A 131 8.61 -11.21 -20.89
N MET A 132 8.17 -10.40 -19.93
CA MET A 132 8.20 -8.95 -20.01
C MET A 132 9.42 -8.41 -19.25
N PRO A 133 10.37 -7.72 -19.90
CA PRO A 133 11.39 -6.96 -19.18
C PRO A 133 10.73 -5.91 -18.28
N PHE A 134 11.26 -5.68 -17.09
CA PHE A 134 10.63 -4.79 -16.10
C PHE A 134 10.40 -3.36 -16.61
N GLU A 135 11.31 -2.86 -17.46
CA GLU A 135 11.26 -1.51 -18.05
C GLU A 135 10.47 -1.45 -19.37
N SER A 136 9.89 -2.57 -19.82
CA SER A 136 9.18 -2.64 -21.11
C SER A 136 7.85 -1.85 -21.09
N PRO A 137 7.40 -1.32 -22.25
CA PRO A 137 6.07 -0.72 -22.37
C PRO A 137 4.94 -1.65 -21.93
N GLU A 138 5.07 -2.95 -22.19
CA GLU A 138 4.11 -3.99 -21.83
C GLU A 138 4.04 -4.19 -20.31
N ALA A 139 5.18 -4.29 -19.63
CA ALA A 139 5.23 -4.36 -18.16
C ALA A 139 4.64 -3.10 -17.51
N ARG A 140 4.91 -1.93 -18.09
CA ARG A 140 4.32 -0.65 -17.62
C ARG A 140 2.80 -0.65 -17.74
N GLU A 141 2.27 -1.19 -18.82
CA GLU A 141 0.82 -1.25 -19.05
C GLU A 141 0.16 -2.29 -18.14
N LEU A 142 0.74 -3.48 -18.03
CA LEU A 142 0.28 -4.52 -17.11
C LEU A 142 0.28 -4.02 -15.65
N ASN A 143 1.32 -3.28 -15.23
CA ASN A 143 1.37 -2.67 -13.91
C ASN A 143 0.15 -1.77 -13.66
N LYS A 144 -0.22 -0.90 -14.60
CA LYS A 144 -1.39 -0.04 -14.46
C LYS A 144 -2.68 -0.86 -14.33
N GLN A 145 -2.86 -1.85 -15.20
CA GLN A 145 -4.05 -2.68 -15.24
C GLN A 145 -4.21 -3.50 -13.95
N ILE A 146 -3.12 -4.03 -13.39
CA ILE A 146 -3.13 -4.75 -12.11
C ILE A 146 -3.63 -3.83 -11.00
N PHE A 147 -3.03 -2.65 -10.83
CA PHE A 147 -3.40 -1.74 -9.76
C PHE A 147 -4.77 -1.07 -9.97
N GLU A 148 -5.20 -0.86 -11.21
CA GLU A 148 -6.56 -0.43 -11.56
C GLU A 148 -7.60 -1.50 -11.21
N THR A 149 -7.28 -2.78 -11.43
CA THR A 149 -8.21 -3.90 -11.13
C THR A 149 -8.38 -4.12 -9.63
N ILE A 150 -7.33 -3.84 -8.84
CA ILE A 150 -7.33 -4.00 -7.38
C ILE A 150 -8.10 -2.86 -6.68
N TYR A 151 -8.07 -1.64 -7.22
CA TYR A 151 -8.66 -0.45 -6.61
C TYR A 151 -10.15 -0.28 -6.94
#